data_AF-K5VIA0-F1
#
_entry.id   AF-K5VIA0-F1
#
_cell.length_a   1.000
_cell.length_b   1.000
_cell.length_c   1.000
_cell.angle_alpha   90.00
_cell.angle_beta   90.00
_cell.angle_gamma   90.00
#
_symmetry.space_group_name_H-M   'P 1'
#
loop_
_entity.id
_entity.type
_entity.pdbx_description
1 polymer ?
#
loop_
_entity_poly.entity_id
_entity_poly.type
_entity_poly.pdbx_seq_one_letter_code
_entity_poly.pdbx_strand_id
1 'polypeptide(L)'
;MPRHSRHVGQALKWLSPDAAPPVPWQRVVASNGTISSRGPGTDGAERQRATLEAEGVEVVVGRSGDMRVNFEAYGWFPAPGTVATGAPQPDAPAEEEQDGEAGDLDELTSEEEEEDADGGNS
;
A
#
# COMPACT_ATOMS: atom_id res chain seq x y z
N MET A 1 5.59 -6.19 -22.18
CA MET A 1 6.38 -5.09 -21.57
C MET A 1 5.43 -3.96 -21.15
N PRO A 2 5.44 -3.53 -19.88
CA PRO A 2 4.62 -2.40 -19.43
C PRO A 2 5.14 -1.08 -20.03
N ARG A 3 4.28 -0.30 -20.70
CA ARG A 3 4.66 0.97 -21.38
C ARG A 3 4.04 2.21 -20.71
N HIS A 4 3.75 2.15 -19.41
CA HIS A 4 2.83 3.07 -18.75
C HIS A 4 3.48 4.27 -18.04
N SER A 5 4.80 4.45 -18.09
CA SER A 5 5.52 5.58 -17.46
C SER A 5 5.01 6.96 -17.92
N ARG A 6 4.52 7.06 -19.17
CA ARG A 6 3.85 8.27 -19.69
C ARG A 6 2.47 8.52 -19.04
N HIS A 7 1.74 7.45 -18.73
CA HIS A 7 0.43 7.53 -18.06
C HIS A 7 0.58 7.92 -16.58
N VAL A 8 1.59 7.38 -15.87
CA VAL A 8 1.94 7.82 -14.50
C VAL A 8 2.23 9.32 -14.47
N GLY A 9 3.01 9.83 -15.44
CA GLY A 9 3.28 11.26 -15.58
C GLY A 9 2.07 12.14 -15.92
N GLN A 10 0.96 11.57 -16.42
CA GLN A 10 -0.32 12.27 -16.59
C GLN A 10 -1.18 12.16 -15.32
N ALA A 11 -1.25 11.00 -14.67
CA ALA A 11 -1.99 10.82 -13.42
C ALA A 11 -1.49 11.81 -12.34
N LEU A 12 -0.17 11.94 -12.18
CA LEU A 12 0.44 12.90 -11.25
C LEU A 12 0.19 14.37 -11.62
N LYS A 13 -0.09 14.69 -12.89
CA LYS A 13 -0.45 16.06 -13.31
C LYS A 13 -1.85 16.45 -12.84
N TRP A 14 -2.75 15.49 -12.72
CA TRP A 14 -4.16 15.69 -12.33
C TRP A 14 -4.45 15.28 -10.88
N LEU A 15 -3.40 15.05 -10.09
CA LEU A 15 -3.50 14.77 -8.66
C LEU A 15 -4.04 16.01 -7.93
N SER A 16 -5.13 15.86 -7.19
CA SER A 16 -5.63 16.90 -6.28
C SER A 16 -4.63 17.12 -5.13
N PRO A 17 -4.36 18.38 -4.70
CA PRO A 17 -3.60 18.62 -3.47
C PRO A 17 -4.29 18.02 -2.23
N ASP A 18 -5.62 17.92 -2.27
CA ASP A 18 -6.47 17.42 -1.17
C ASP A 18 -6.69 15.89 -1.23
N ALA A 19 -5.80 15.15 -1.90
CA ALA A 19 -5.89 13.70 -2.00
C ALA A 19 -5.74 13.03 -0.62
N ALA A 20 -6.65 12.11 -0.30
CA ALA A 20 -6.63 11.32 0.93
C ALA A 20 -6.52 9.82 0.60
N PRO A 21 -5.46 9.11 1.05
CA PRO A 21 -4.28 9.63 1.74
C PRO A 21 -3.41 10.55 0.85
N PRO A 22 -2.60 11.44 1.45
CA PRO A 22 -1.74 12.36 0.70
C PRO A 22 -0.67 11.59 -0.09
N VAL A 23 -0.67 11.77 -1.41
CA VAL A 23 0.22 11.04 -2.33
C VAL A 23 1.56 11.79 -2.44
N PRO A 24 2.72 11.15 -2.13
CA PRO A 24 4.04 11.79 -2.14
C PRO A 24 4.62 11.91 -3.56
N TRP A 25 3.92 12.67 -4.42
CA TRP A 25 4.26 12.88 -5.82
C TRP A 25 5.68 13.44 -6.04
N GLN A 26 6.22 14.19 -5.06
CA GLN A 26 7.57 14.76 -5.10
C GLN A 26 8.67 13.70 -5.18
N ARG A 27 8.40 12.47 -4.72
CA ARG A 27 9.35 11.34 -4.79
C ARG A 27 9.42 10.71 -6.19
N VAL A 28 8.55 11.10 -7.13
CA VAL A 28 8.53 10.55 -8.49
C VAL A 28 9.28 11.46 -9.47
N VAL A 29 10.55 11.10 -9.73
CA VAL A 29 11.43 11.76 -10.70
C VAL A 29 11.52 10.96 -12.02
N ALA A 30 12.27 11.46 -13.01
CA ALA A 30 12.52 10.73 -14.26
C ALA A 30 13.53 9.59 -14.07
N SER A 31 13.50 8.58 -14.95
CA SER A 31 14.33 7.35 -14.85
C SER A 31 15.84 7.57 -15.03
N ASN A 32 16.27 8.80 -15.31
CA ASN A 32 17.66 9.24 -15.39
C ASN A 32 18.06 10.13 -14.18
N GLY A 33 17.28 10.10 -13.09
CA GLY A 33 17.45 10.94 -11.90
C GLY A 33 16.96 12.39 -12.06
N THR A 34 16.56 12.85 -13.25
CA THR A 34 16.19 14.25 -13.48
C THR A 34 14.85 14.62 -12.86
N ILE A 35 14.83 15.71 -12.09
CA ILE A 35 13.59 16.38 -11.66
C ILE A 35 12.99 17.08 -12.88
N SER A 36 11.72 16.80 -13.16
CA SER A 36 11.02 17.32 -14.35
C SER A 36 9.86 18.19 -13.90
N SER A 37 9.72 19.40 -14.46
CA SER A 37 8.61 20.27 -14.06
C SER A 37 7.28 19.68 -14.52
N ARG A 38 6.51 19.15 -13.57
CA ARG A 38 5.19 18.54 -13.79
C ARG A 38 4.12 19.40 -13.11
N GLY A 39 3.37 20.13 -13.90
CA GLY A 39 2.26 20.96 -13.43
C GLY A 39 1.86 22.01 -14.48
N PRO A 40 0.81 22.81 -14.21
CA PRO A 40 0.51 24.01 -14.97
C PRO A 40 1.41 25.17 -14.48
N GLY A 41 2.59 25.32 -15.10
CA GLY A 41 3.55 26.39 -14.77
C GLY A 41 5.01 25.91 -14.87
N THR A 42 5.95 26.84 -14.75
CA THR A 42 7.40 26.56 -14.73
C THR A 42 7.86 25.94 -13.41
N ASP A 43 7.22 26.30 -12.30
CA ASP A 43 7.81 26.25 -10.96
C ASP A 43 7.63 24.90 -10.24
N GLY A 44 6.98 23.93 -10.91
CA GLY A 44 6.75 22.58 -10.38
C GLY A 44 8.04 21.84 -10.02
N ALA A 45 9.11 22.01 -10.81
CA ALA A 45 10.41 21.43 -10.53
C ALA A 45 11.08 22.02 -9.28
N GLU A 46 11.01 23.34 -9.08
CA GLU A 46 11.64 23.99 -7.91
C GLU A 46 10.87 23.64 -6.62
N ARG A 47 9.54 23.54 -6.68
CA ARG A 47 8.72 23.02 -5.57
C ARG A 47 9.06 21.56 -5.25
N GLN A 48 9.26 20.72 -6.27
CA GLN A 48 9.67 19.32 -6.07
C GLN A 48 11.06 19.24 -5.43
N ARG A 49 12.03 20.04 -5.92
CA ARG A 49 13.37 20.19 -5.32
C ARG A 49 13.29 20.61 -3.86
N ALA A 50 12.62 21.72 -3.54
CA ALA A 50 12.55 22.24 -2.17
C ALA A 50 11.89 21.24 -1.19
N THR A 51 10.95 20.43 -1.65
CA THR A 51 10.33 19.37 -0.82
C THR A 51 11.27 18.18 -0.63
N LEU A 52 12.01 17.78 -1.68
CA LEU A 52 13.04 16.74 -1.59
C LEU A 52 14.20 17.16 -0.68
N GLU A 53 14.70 18.39 -0.80
CA GLU A 53 15.74 18.94 0.08
C GLU A 53 15.26 19.00 1.54
N ALA A 54 13.99 19.33 1.79
CA ALA A 54 13.38 19.28 3.13
C ALA A 54 13.20 17.85 3.68
N GLU A 55 13.10 16.84 2.81
CA GLU A 55 13.15 15.41 3.17
C GLU A 55 14.60 14.87 3.33
N GLY A 56 15.63 15.71 3.15
CA GLY A 56 17.04 15.32 3.26
C GLY A 56 17.64 14.68 1.99
N VAL A 57 16.97 14.83 0.84
CA VAL A 57 17.43 14.32 -0.45
C VAL A 57 18.30 15.37 -1.16
N GLU A 58 19.56 15.03 -1.44
CA GLU A 58 20.47 15.89 -2.19
C GLU A 58 20.04 16.04 -3.66
N VAL A 59 19.93 17.29 -4.11
CA VAL A 59 19.60 17.64 -5.51
C VAL A 59 20.77 18.37 -6.15
N VAL A 60 21.43 17.72 -7.10
CA VAL A 60 22.57 18.28 -7.85
C VAL A 60 22.06 19.10 -9.04
N VAL A 61 22.40 20.38 -9.08
CA VAL A 61 22.08 21.29 -10.21
C VAL A 61 23.22 21.29 -11.23
N GLY A 62 22.94 20.81 -12.45
CA GLY A 62 23.88 20.81 -13.56
C GLY A 62 24.04 22.19 -14.23
N ARG A 63 25.13 22.37 -14.99
CA ARG A 63 25.47 23.64 -15.69
C ARG A 63 24.38 24.17 -16.62
N SER A 64 23.47 23.32 -17.07
CA SER A 64 22.33 23.66 -17.96
C SER A 64 21.03 23.97 -17.20
N GLY A 65 21.04 23.99 -15.88
CA GLY A 65 19.82 24.08 -15.03
C GLY A 65 19.15 22.72 -14.74
N ASP A 66 19.67 21.62 -15.28
CA ASP A 66 19.17 20.27 -14.99
C ASP A 66 19.33 19.91 -13.50
N MET A 67 18.23 19.74 -12.78
CA MET A 67 18.23 19.17 -11.42
C MET A 67 18.24 17.64 -11.46
N ARG A 68 19.10 16.98 -10.67
CA ARG A 68 19.23 15.51 -10.60
C ARG A 68 19.37 14.99 -9.17
N VAL A 69 18.79 13.81 -8.90
CA VAL A 69 18.92 13.06 -7.64
C VAL A 69 19.78 11.81 -7.86
N ASN A 70 20.62 11.43 -6.91
CA ASN A 70 21.38 10.17 -6.97
C ASN A 70 20.55 8.97 -6.48
N PHE A 71 20.25 8.03 -7.38
CA PHE A 71 19.54 6.79 -7.03
C PHE A 71 20.38 5.77 -6.25
N GLU A 72 21.70 5.89 -6.22
CA GLU A 72 22.55 5.03 -5.37
C GLU A 72 22.33 5.33 -3.87
N ALA A 73 22.04 6.60 -3.53
CA ALA A 73 21.76 7.05 -2.17
C ALA A 73 20.25 7.05 -1.83
N TYR A 74 19.39 7.40 -2.79
CA TYR A 74 17.96 7.68 -2.56
C TYR A 74 16.99 6.82 -3.40
N GLY A 75 17.49 5.82 -4.12
CA GLY A 75 16.67 4.98 -5.00
C GLY A 75 15.88 3.91 -4.24
N TRP A 76 14.58 3.80 -4.54
CA TRP A 76 13.73 2.75 -3.98
C TRP A 76 13.70 1.52 -4.89
N PHE A 77 14.43 0.48 -4.50
CA PHE A 77 14.55 -0.79 -5.24
C PHE A 77 14.09 -1.98 -4.36
N PRO A 78 12.78 -2.12 -4.11
CA PRO A 78 12.25 -3.25 -3.36
C PRO A 78 12.45 -4.57 -4.12
N ALA A 79 12.56 -5.68 -3.39
CA ALA A 79 12.63 -7.00 -4.00
C ALA A 79 11.25 -7.42 -4.56
N PRO A 80 11.20 -8.31 -5.57
CA PRO A 80 9.94 -8.85 -6.08
C PRO A 80 9.09 -9.45 -4.94
N GLY A 81 7.80 -9.12 -4.92
CA GLY A 81 6.87 -9.59 -3.89
C GLY A 81 6.90 -8.85 -2.54
N THR A 82 7.89 -7.99 -2.25
CA THR A 82 8.00 -7.28 -0.96
C THR A 82 7.26 -5.94 -0.91
N VAL A 83 6.37 -5.67 -1.87
CA VAL A 83 5.57 -4.43 -1.94
C VAL A 83 4.09 -4.81 -1.86
N ALA A 84 3.38 -4.28 -0.87
CA ALA A 84 1.94 -4.39 -0.77
C ALA A 84 1.26 -3.58 -1.89
N THR A 85 1.07 -4.20 -3.06
CA THR A 85 0.43 -3.61 -4.24
C THR A 85 -1.10 -3.59 -4.17
N GLY A 86 -1.70 -4.12 -3.10
CA GLY A 86 -3.15 -4.28 -2.96
C GLY A 86 -3.75 -5.39 -3.84
N ALA A 87 -2.90 -6.15 -4.56
CA ALA A 87 -3.30 -7.37 -5.25
C ALA A 87 -3.29 -8.56 -4.27
N PRO A 88 -4.17 -9.57 -4.44
CA PRO A 88 -4.09 -10.81 -3.68
C PRO A 88 -2.76 -11.51 -3.98
N GLN A 89 -2.06 -11.93 -2.92
CA GLN A 89 -0.75 -12.55 -3.02
C GLN A 89 -0.93 -14.06 -3.35
N PRO A 90 -0.45 -14.54 -4.52
CA PRO A 90 -0.85 -15.85 -5.04
C PRO A 90 -0.10 -17.04 -4.41
N ASP A 91 0.88 -16.78 -3.55
CA ASP A 91 1.92 -17.75 -3.16
C ASP A 91 1.88 -18.14 -1.67
N ALA A 92 0.79 -17.85 -0.96
CA ALA A 92 0.57 -18.44 0.37
C ALA A 92 0.25 -19.94 0.18
N PRO A 93 1.03 -20.87 0.76
CA PRO A 93 0.65 -22.28 0.72
C PRO A 93 -0.67 -22.45 1.48
N ALA A 94 -1.63 -23.15 0.88
CA ALA A 94 -2.86 -23.49 1.56
C ALA A 94 -2.51 -24.37 2.78
N GLU A 95 -2.93 -23.95 3.96
CA GLU A 95 -2.85 -24.79 5.15
C GLU A 95 -3.84 -25.95 4.94
N GLU A 96 -3.32 -27.17 4.83
CA GLU A 96 -4.15 -28.37 4.60
C GLU A 96 -5.00 -28.63 5.84
N GLU A 97 -6.29 -28.30 5.77
CA GLU A 97 -7.27 -28.63 6.80
C GLU A 97 -7.32 -30.15 6.95
N GLN A 98 -6.84 -30.64 8.10
CA GLN A 98 -6.83 -32.06 8.40
C GLN A 98 -8.23 -32.50 8.82
N ASP A 99 -8.88 -33.30 7.97
CA ASP A 99 -10.17 -33.93 8.24
C ASP A 99 -10.11 -34.76 9.54
N GLY A 100 -10.59 -34.15 10.63
CA GLY A 100 -10.63 -34.75 11.95
C GLY A 100 -11.79 -35.71 12.11
N GLU A 101 -11.67 -36.94 11.61
CA GLU A 101 -12.67 -37.98 11.83
C GLU A 101 -12.75 -38.37 13.32
N ALA A 102 -13.80 -37.86 13.97
CA ALA A 102 -14.38 -38.39 15.18
C ALA A 102 -15.91 -38.27 15.04
N GLY A 103 -16.71 -39.27 15.38
CA GLY A 103 -16.36 -40.51 16.07
C GLY A 103 -17.56 -40.86 16.94
N ASP A 104 -18.35 -41.83 16.48
CA ASP A 104 -19.56 -42.30 17.14
C ASP A 104 -19.32 -42.67 18.61
N LEU A 105 -20.19 -42.19 19.52
CA LEU A 105 -20.50 -42.83 20.79
C LEU A 105 -21.75 -42.21 21.43
N ASP A 106 -22.81 -43.01 21.46
CA ASP A 106 -24.05 -42.77 22.23
C ASP A 106 -23.84 -43.21 23.69
N GLU A 107 -24.19 -42.37 24.67
CA GLU A 107 -24.43 -42.85 26.04
C GLU A 107 -25.52 -42.03 26.74
N LEU A 108 -26.62 -42.71 27.08
CA LEU A 108 -27.74 -42.21 27.88
C LEU A 108 -27.51 -42.49 29.36
N THR A 109 -27.64 -41.46 30.22
CA THR A 109 -27.91 -41.66 31.65
C THR A 109 -29.00 -40.72 32.15
N SER A 110 -29.99 -41.29 32.82
CA SER A 110 -30.97 -40.65 33.70
C SER A 110 -30.30 -40.07 34.99
N GLU A 111 -30.98 -39.61 36.04
CA GLU A 111 -32.41 -39.62 36.47
C GLU A 111 -32.63 -38.46 37.48
N GLU A 112 -33.87 -37.98 37.65
CA GLU A 112 -34.41 -37.22 38.83
C GLU A 112 -33.76 -35.83 39.16
N GLU A 113 -34.35 -34.90 39.94
CA GLU A 113 -35.57 -34.91 40.79
C GLU A 113 -36.29 -33.50 40.80
N GLU A 114 -37.20 -33.27 41.75
CA GLU A 114 -38.13 -32.12 41.99
C GLU A 114 -37.42 -30.76 42.29
N GLU A 115 -38.01 -29.56 42.47
CA GLU A 115 -39.34 -29.00 42.85
C GLU A 115 -39.64 -27.76 41.91
N ASP A 116 -40.67 -26.89 41.92
CA ASP A 116 -41.84 -26.54 42.75
C ASP A 116 -42.93 -25.87 41.83
N ALA A 117 -44.02 -25.32 42.38
CA ALA A 117 -45.21 -24.82 41.69
C ALA A 117 -45.28 -23.30 41.35
N ASP A 118 -46.07 -22.96 40.33
CA ASP A 118 -47.27 -22.10 40.45
C ASP A 118 -48.22 -22.49 39.28
N GLY A 119 -49.55 -22.63 39.42
CA GLY A 119 -50.49 -21.54 39.68
C GLY A 119 -50.68 -20.65 38.44
N GLY A 120 -51.86 -20.50 37.84
CA GLY A 120 -53.16 -21.07 38.21
C GLY A 120 -54.33 -20.30 37.59
N ASN A 121 -54.39 -20.19 36.25
CA ASN A 121 -55.55 -19.83 35.42
C ASN A 121 -56.58 -18.81 35.99
N SER A 122 -56.68 -17.61 35.39
CA SER A 122 -57.82 -17.23 34.54
C SER A 122 -57.66 -15.87 33.85
#